data_AF-A0A1Y1JWV0-F1
#
_entry.id   AF-A0A1Y1JWV0-F1
#
_cell.length_a   1.000
_cell.length_b   1.000
_cell.length_c   1.000
_cell.angle_alpha   90.00
_cell.angle_beta   90.00
_cell.angle_gamma   90.00
#
_symmetry.space_group_name_H-M   'P 1'
#
loop_
_entity.id
_entity.type
_entity.pdbx_description
1 polymer ?
#
loop_
_entity_poly.entity_id
_entity_poly.type
_entity_poly.pdbx_seq_one_letter_code
_entity_poly.pdbx_strand_id
1 'polypeptide(L)'
;TNAGAASPLELREIPRCLIRDFSWPILEEKNSYQRVLGLIVNNSNIHSFLEAVEDSEGVHAGGHTFIGGDGMNLFTSPNDPLFYLHHAMLDRVWAIWQSRDWPTRQNALDLTLTGRNFPPSANATVDDGMVMGNLSETRRIGDVMSTVGGHLCYVYD
;
A
#
# COMPACT_ATOMS: atom_id res chain seq x y z
N THR A 1 -16.51 -5.60 25.18
CA THR A 1 -15.91 -6.92 25.40
C THR A 1 -15.38 -7.41 24.06
N ASN A 2 -14.06 -7.46 23.87
CA ASN A 2 -13.41 -7.88 22.63
C ASN A 2 -13.49 -9.41 22.45
N ALA A 3 -14.72 -9.93 22.39
CA ALA A 3 -15.01 -11.33 22.09
C ALA A 3 -14.82 -11.54 20.58
N GLY A 4 -13.56 -11.72 20.19
CA GLY A 4 -13.14 -11.87 18.79
C GLY A 4 -11.64 -11.68 18.59
N ALA A 5 -10.89 -11.27 19.62
CA ALA A 5 -9.45 -11.21 19.54
C ALA A 5 -8.89 -12.61 19.26
N ALA A 6 -8.36 -12.80 18.06
CA ALA A 6 -7.42 -13.86 17.75
C ALA A 6 -6.39 -13.96 18.89
N SER A 7 -5.90 -15.18 19.16
CA SER A 7 -4.80 -15.42 20.09
C SER A 7 -3.70 -14.35 19.94
N PRO A 8 -3.02 -13.95 21.02
CA PRO A 8 -1.94 -12.97 20.94
C PRO A 8 -0.98 -13.33 19.79
N LEU A 9 -0.63 -12.35 18.97
CA LEU A 9 0.29 -12.56 17.85
C LEU A 9 1.63 -13.08 18.39
N GLU A 10 1.91 -14.37 18.21
CA GLU A 10 3.22 -14.95 18.48
C GLU A 10 4.07 -14.84 17.22
N LEU A 11 5.02 -13.91 17.20
CA LEU A 11 6.08 -13.90 16.21
C LEU A 11 7.09 -14.99 16.56
N ARG A 12 7.38 -15.86 15.58
CA ARG A 12 8.35 -16.95 15.72
C ARG A 12 9.47 -16.75 14.72
N GLU A 13 10.70 -17.01 15.15
CA GLU A 13 11.85 -17.03 14.26
C GLU A 13 11.84 -18.33 13.45
N ILE A 14 11.80 -18.20 12.12
CA ILE A 14 11.80 -19.34 11.19
C ILE A 14 12.90 -19.10 10.16
N PRO A 15 14.16 -19.45 10.45
CA PRO A 15 15.28 -19.23 9.54
C PRO A 15 15.12 -20.08 8.28
N ARG A 16 15.14 -19.43 7.11
CA ARG A 16 15.08 -20.06 5.79
C ARG A 16 15.62 -19.12 4.73
N CYS A 17 15.93 -19.65 3.55
CA CYS A 17 16.28 -18.83 2.40
C CYS A 17 15.05 -18.05 1.89
N LEU A 18 15.31 -16.88 1.31
CA LEU A 18 14.33 -16.13 0.53
C LEU A 18 13.94 -16.92 -0.72
N ILE A 19 12.65 -17.04 -1.00
CA ILE A 19 12.12 -17.77 -2.15
C ILE A 19 11.49 -16.77 -3.14
N ARG A 20 11.84 -16.90 -4.41
CA ARG A 20 11.27 -16.14 -5.53
C ARG A 20 10.93 -17.07 -6.69
N ASP A 21 9.96 -16.67 -7.50
CA ASP A 21 9.57 -17.35 -8.74
C ASP A 21 9.09 -16.31 -9.75
N PHE A 22 10.04 -15.70 -10.48
CA PHE A 22 9.74 -14.54 -11.32
C PHE A 22 8.83 -14.89 -12.50
N SER A 23 7.67 -14.23 -12.60
CA SER A 23 6.69 -14.46 -13.66
C SER A 23 6.45 -13.22 -14.53
N TRP A 24 7.24 -13.10 -15.60
CA TRP A 24 7.14 -11.98 -16.56
C TRP A 24 5.75 -11.78 -17.18
N PRO A 25 5.00 -12.84 -17.56
CA PRO A 25 3.65 -12.65 -18.11
C PRO A 25 2.72 -11.86 -17.19
N ILE A 26 2.90 -11.97 -15.87
CA ILE A 26 2.10 -11.22 -14.88
C ILE A 26 2.37 -9.72 -14.98
N LEU A 27 3.63 -9.30 -15.19
CA LEU A 27 3.94 -7.87 -15.35
C LEU A 27 3.37 -7.32 -16.65
N GLU A 28 3.43 -8.09 -17.74
CA GLU A 28 2.85 -7.69 -19.03
C GLU A 28 1.34 -7.47 -18.90
N GLU A 29 0.65 -8.35 -18.17
CA GLU A 29 -0.79 -8.29 -17.96
C GLU A 29 -1.21 -7.20 -16.95
N LYS A 30 -0.56 -7.15 -15.78
CA LYS A 30 -1.04 -6.37 -14.63
C LYS A 30 -0.31 -5.05 -14.43
N ASN A 31 0.94 -4.93 -14.88
CA ASN A 31 1.83 -3.79 -14.61
C ASN A 31 2.33 -3.07 -15.88
N SER A 32 1.72 -3.32 -17.04
CA SER A 32 2.04 -2.56 -18.25
C SER A 32 1.78 -1.06 -18.09
N TYR A 33 2.44 -0.25 -18.92
CA TYR A 33 2.26 1.20 -18.92
C TYR A 33 0.79 1.62 -19.05
N GLN A 34 0.00 0.88 -19.83
CA GLN A 34 -1.43 1.12 -20.01
C GLN A 34 -2.21 0.91 -18.70
N ARG A 35 -1.85 -0.11 -17.90
CA ARG A 35 -2.47 -0.38 -16.59
C ARG A 35 -2.14 0.74 -15.62
N VAL A 36 -0.87 1.13 -15.53
CA VAL A 36 -0.40 2.21 -14.64
C VAL A 36 -1.01 3.56 -15.05
N LEU A 37 -1.02 3.88 -16.35
CA LEU A 37 -1.64 5.10 -16.85
C LEU A 37 -3.15 5.11 -16.57
N GLY A 38 -3.82 3.99 -16.85
CA GLY A 38 -5.25 3.82 -16.58
C GLY A 38 -5.59 4.05 -15.11
N LEU A 39 -4.78 3.50 -14.19
CA LEU A 39 -4.90 3.74 -12.75
C LEU A 39 -4.84 5.24 -12.41
N ILE A 40 -3.91 5.97 -13.02
CA ILE A 40 -3.72 7.42 -12.77
C ILE A 40 -4.86 8.25 -13.38
N VAL A 41 -5.31 7.94 -14.61
CA VAL A 41 -6.22 8.79 -15.41
C VAL A 41 -7.69 8.47 -15.31
N ASN A 42 -8.06 7.24 -14.99
CA ASN A 42 -9.46 6.85 -14.96
C ASN A 42 -10.08 6.90 -13.56
N ASN A 43 -9.27 7.10 -12.50
CA ASN A 43 -9.75 7.17 -11.12
C ASN A 43 -9.84 8.62 -10.65
N SER A 44 -11.06 9.11 -10.47
CA SER A 44 -11.31 10.52 -10.15
C SER A 44 -11.18 10.83 -8.66
N ASN A 45 -11.40 9.85 -7.79
CA ASN A 45 -11.39 9.98 -6.33
C ASN A 45 -10.57 8.86 -5.67
N ILE A 46 -10.31 9.01 -4.37
CA ILE A 46 -9.46 8.08 -3.61
C ILE A 46 -10.07 6.68 -3.50
N HIS A 47 -11.40 6.55 -3.40
CA HIS A 47 -12.09 5.26 -3.32
C HIS A 47 -11.80 4.42 -4.57
N SER A 48 -12.09 4.94 -5.77
CA SER A 48 -11.85 4.19 -7.00
C SER A 48 -10.37 3.98 -7.29
N PHE A 49 -9.50 4.93 -6.90
CA PHE A 49 -8.05 4.76 -7.02
C PHE A 49 -7.55 3.62 -6.14
N LEU A 50 -7.93 3.58 -4.87
CA LEU A 50 -7.52 2.55 -3.92
C LEU A 50 -8.05 1.17 -4.34
N GLU A 51 -9.33 1.08 -4.72
CA GLU A 51 -9.89 -0.18 -5.24
C GLU A 51 -9.10 -0.69 -6.46
N ALA A 52 -8.73 0.19 -7.39
CA ALA A 52 -7.96 -0.18 -8.57
C ALA A 52 -6.49 -0.57 -8.26
N VAL A 53 -5.88 -0.01 -7.22
CA VAL A 53 -4.54 -0.42 -6.76
C VAL A 53 -4.59 -1.81 -6.14
N GLU A 54 -5.53 -2.02 -5.21
CA GLU A 54 -5.63 -3.19 -4.33
C GLU A 54 -6.41 -4.37 -4.93
N ASP A 55 -7.03 -4.20 -6.10
CA ASP A 55 -7.68 -5.28 -6.84
C ASP A 55 -6.68 -6.42 -7.11
N SER A 56 -7.16 -7.67 -7.18
CA SER A 56 -6.30 -8.83 -7.46
C SER A 56 -5.63 -8.76 -8.83
N GLU A 57 -6.23 -8.03 -9.76
CA GLU A 57 -5.69 -7.70 -11.09
C GLU A 57 -4.99 -6.33 -11.12
N GLY A 58 -4.91 -5.66 -9.98
CA GLY A 58 -4.27 -4.37 -9.78
C GLY A 58 -2.75 -4.44 -9.79
N VAL A 59 -2.14 -3.26 -9.91
CA VAL A 59 -0.67 -3.12 -10.03
C VAL A 59 0.08 -3.52 -8.75
N HIS A 60 -0.57 -3.42 -7.57
CA HIS A 60 0.00 -3.85 -6.29
C HIS A 60 0.09 -5.39 -6.25
N ALA A 61 -1.03 -6.07 -6.47
CA ALA A 61 -1.07 -7.53 -6.54
C ALA A 61 -0.16 -8.07 -7.66
N GLY A 62 -0.14 -7.43 -8.83
CA GLY A 62 0.72 -7.82 -9.95
C GLY A 62 2.21 -7.75 -9.63
N GLY A 63 2.67 -6.68 -8.96
CA GLY A 63 4.08 -6.55 -8.56
C GLY A 63 4.51 -7.60 -7.54
N HIS A 64 3.68 -7.86 -6.54
CA HIS A 64 3.89 -8.95 -5.57
C HIS A 64 3.90 -10.34 -6.22
N THR A 65 2.93 -10.60 -7.10
CA THR A 65 2.80 -11.91 -7.75
C THR A 65 3.92 -12.15 -8.76
N PHE A 66 4.43 -11.09 -9.41
CA PHE A 66 5.62 -11.19 -10.26
C PHE A 66 6.83 -11.72 -9.50
N ILE A 67 7.06 -11.29 -8.26
CA ILE A 67 8.21 -11.73 -7.45
C ILE A 67 8.06 -13.23 -7.09
N GLY A 68 6.82 -13.69 -6.89
CA GLY A 68 6.53 -15.05 -6.46
C GLY A 68 7.06 -15.35 -5.05
N GLY A 69 6.92 -16.60 -4.60
CA GLY A 69 7.46 -17.06 -3.32
C GLY A 69 7.07 -16.16 -2.14
N ASP A 70 8.07 -15.58 -1.48
CA ASP A 70 7.87 -14.68 -0.32
C ASP A 70 7.16 -13.37 -0.67
N GLY A 71 7.26 -12.93 -1.92
CA GLY A 71 6.57 -11.74 -2.42
C GLY A 71 5.05 -11.88 -2.39
N MET A 72 4.51 -13.10 -2.41
CA MET A 72 3.06 -13.37 -2.39
C MET A 72 2.45 -13.43 -0.98
N ASN A 73 3.27 -13.43 0.08
CA ASN A 73 2.76 -13.45 1.45
C ASN A 73 2.48 -12.04 1.94
N LEU A 74 1.21 -11.69 2.14
CA LEU A 74 0.76 -10.37 2.59
C LEU A 74 1.46 -9.84 3.85
N PHE A 75 1.84 -10.72 4.77
CA PHE A 75 2.43 -10.34 6.06
C PHE A 75 3.96 -10.31 6.04
N THR A 76 4.59 -11.10 5.17
CA THR A 76 6.04 -11.27 5.14
C THR A 76 6.68 -10.79 3.85
N SER A 77 5.92 -10.20 2.93
CA SER A 77 6.47 -9.62 1.69
C SER A 77 7.55 -8.57 1.93
N PRO A 78 7.58 -7.78 3.04
CA PRO A 78 8.69 -6.87 3.31
C PRO A 78 10.04 -7.56 3.60
N ASN A 79 10.06 -8.88 3.79
CA ASN A 79 11.30 -9.65 3.92
C ASN A 79 12.06 -9.74 2.59
N ASP A 80 11.39 -9.52 1.45
CA ASP A 80 12.04 -9.38 0.15
C ASP A 80 12.47 -7.92 -0.08
N PRO A 81 13.76 -7.62 -0.34
CA PRO A 81 14.21 -6.27 -0.64
C PRO A 81 13.49 -5.59 -1.82
N LEU A 82 12.91 -6.35 -2.75
CA LEU A 82 12.13 -5.80 -3.86
C LEU A 82 10.81 -5.15 -3.42
N PHE A 83 10.33 -5.46 -2.20
CA PHE A 83 9.17 -4.80 -1.58
C PHE A 83 9.31 -3.28 -1.63
N TYR A 84 10.46 -2.77 -1.22
CA TYR A 84 10.68 -1.32 -1.09
C TYR A 84 10.71 -0.62 -2.45
N LEU A 85 11.26 -1.28 -3.49
CA LEU A 85 11.22 -0.74 -4.86
C LEU A 85 9.80 -0.79 -5.43
N HIS A 86 9.06 -1.86 -5.15
CA HIS A 86 7.67 -1.99 -5.57
C HIS A 86 6.79 -0.91 -4.94
N HIS A 87 6.86 -0.74 -3.61
CA HIS A 87 6.08 0.28 -2.90
C HIS A 87 6.54 1.71 -3.19
N ALA A 88 7.82 1.94 -3.51
CA ALA A 88 8.26 3.25 -4.02
C ALA A 88 7.61 3.60 -5.36
N MET A 89 7.36 2.61 -6.23
CA MET A 89 6.61 2.85 -7.47
C MET A 89 5.12 3.09 -7.21
N LEU A 90 4.51 2.39 -6.25
CA LEU A 90 3.13 2.67 -5.83
C LEU A 90 2.99 4.08 -5.26
N ASP A 91 3.91 4.51 -4.41
CA ASP A 91 3.96 5.86 -3.85
C ASP A 91 4.16 6.91 -4.95
N ARG A 92 5.07 6.66 -5.91
CA ARG A 92 5.22 7.52 -7.10
C ARG A 92 3.91 7.67 -7.87
N VAL A 93 3.21 6.57 -8.13
CA VAL A 93 1.92 6.58 -8.85
C VAL A 93 0.87 7.36 -8.07
N TRP A 94 0.82 7.19 -6.74
CA TRP A 94 -0.07 7.93 -5.86
C TRP A 94 0.25 9.43 -5.84
N ALA A 95 1.52 9.81 -5.71
CA ALA A 95 1.97 11.20 -5.76
C ALA A 95 1.61 11.87 -7.10
N ILE A 96 1.81 11.18 -8.23
CA ILE A 96 1.37 11.66 -9.55
C ILE A 96 -0.16 11.82 -9.56
N TRP A 97 -0.92 10.84 -9.07
CA TRP A 97 -2.37 10.93 -9.02
C TRP A 97 -2.85 12.11 -8.16
N GLN A 98 -2.25 12.35 -6.99
CA GLN A 98 -2.58 13.48 -6.11
C GLN A 98 -2.28 14.83 -6.80
N SER A 99 -1.13 14.95 -7.47
CA SER A 99 -0.68 16.20 -8.11
C SER A 99 -1.64 16.74 -9.18
N ARG A 100 -2.48 15.89 -9.75
CA ARG A 100 -3.40 16.26 -10.83
C ARG A 100 -4.63 17.04 -10.37
N ASP A 101 -4.97 16.96 -9.10
CA ASP A 101 -6.01 17.78 -8.49
C ASP A 101 -5.71 17.95 -6.99
N TRP A 102 -4.59 18.61 -6.72
CA TRP A 102 -4.03 18.75 -5.38
C TRP A 102 -5.05 19.22 -4.32
N PRO A 103 -5.87 20.26 -4.55
CA PRO A 103 -6.82 20.75 -3.55
C PRO A 103 -7.84 19.71 -3.08
N THR A 104 -8.23 18.77 -3.94
CA THR A 104 -9.21 17.73 -3.60
C THR A 104 -8.55 16.41 -3.19
N ARG A 105 -7.34 16.12 -3.70
CA ARG A 105 -6.69 14.81 -3.57
C ARG A 105 -5.63 14.73 -2.48
N GLN A 106 -5.04 15.85 -2.06
CA GLN A 106 -3.95 15.84 -1.08
C GLN A 106 -4.34 15.04 0.16
N ASN A 107 -5.48 15.36 0.78
CA ASN A 107 -5.94 14.72 2.01
C ASN A 107 -7.12 13.77 1.78
N ALA A 108 -7.30 13.28 0.55
CA ALA A 108 -8.38 12.36 0.25
C ALA A 108 -8.12 11.00 0.93
N LEU A 109 -9.07 10.55 1.74
CA LEU A 109 -9.05 9.28 2.44
C LEU A 109 -10.38 8.53 2.22
N ASP A 110 -10.31 7.21 2.33
CA ASP A 110 -11.46 6.31 2.31
C ASP A 110 -11.16 5.08 3.16
N LEU A 111 -12.15 4.19 3.33
CA LEU A 111 -12.11 2.99 4.16
C LEU A 111 -12.08 3.24 5.68
N THR A 112 -11.91 2.16 6.41
CA THR A 112 -11.98 2.08 7.87
C THR A 112 -10.63 1.67 8.46
N LEU A 113 -10.46 1.83 9.78
CA LEU A 113 -9.21 1.52 10.50
C LEU A 113 -8.85 0.02 10.56
N THR A 114 -9.72 -0.84 10.06
CA THR A 114 -9.53 -2.29 9.96
C THR A 114 -9.63 -2.76 8.51
N GLY A 115 -8.78 -3.71 8.13
CA GLY A 115 -8.81 -4.30 6.79
C GLY A 115 -10.18 -4.87 6.44
N ARG A 116 -10.73 -4.45 5.28
CA ARG A 116 -12.08 -4.80 4.81
C ARG A 116 -13.20 -4.56 5.83
N ASN A 117 -12.99 -3.61 6.76
CA ASN A 117 -13.91 -3.31 7.86
C ASN A 117 -14.21 -4.52 8.76
N PHE A 118 -13.21 -5.38 9.01
CA PHE A 118 -13.35 -6.57 9.85
C PHE A 118 -12.29 -6.65 10.97
N PRO A 119 -12.67 -6.62 12.26
CA PRO A 119 -14.02 -6.30 12.75
C PRO A 119 -14.43 -4.85 12.39
N PRO A 120 -15.72 -4.49 12.39
CA PRO A 120 -16.14 -3.14 12.03
C PRO A 120 -15.46 -2.05 12.86
N SER A 121 -15.00 -0.98 12.21
CA SER A 121 -14.35 0.17 12.83
C SER A 121 -14.79 1.50 12.20
N ALA A 122 -14.33 2.61 12.78
CA ALA A 122 -14.61 3.95 12.25
C ALA A 122 -13.91 4.18 10.90
N ASN A 123 -14.43 5.13 10.12
CA ASN A 123 -13.74 5.61 8.93
C ASN A 123 -12.41 6.26 9.31
N ALA A 124 -11.40 6.06 8.47
CA ALA A 124 -10.10 6.67 8.66
C ALA A 124 -10.16 8.19 8.44
N THR A 125 -9.38 8.92 9.22
CA THR A 125 -9.24 10.38 9.20
C THR A 125 -7.77 10.76 9.18
N VAL A 126 -7.46 11.99 8.78
CA VAL A 126 -6.07 12.50 8.79
C VAL A 126 -5.48 12.59 10.20
N ASP A 127 -6.31 12.54 11.25
CA ASP A 127 -5.88 12.61 12.64
C ASP A 127 -5.51 11.23 13.23
N ASP A 128 -5.89 10.14 12.55
CA ASP A 128 -5.59 8.79 13.01
C ASP A 128 -4.09 8.47 12.94
N GLY A 129 -3.63 7.69 13.93
CA GLY A 129 -2.23 7.32 14.07
C GLY A 129 -1.86 6.08 13.25
N MET A 130 -0.84 6.20 12.42
CA MET A 130 -0.14 5.08 11.77
C MET A 130 0.92 4.52 12.72
N VAL A 131 0.66 3.31 13.23
CA VAL A 131 1.53 2.65 14.20
C VAL A 131 2.57 1.77 13.49
N MET A 132 3.86 2.07 13.68
CA MET A 132 4.99 1.32 13.11
C MET A 132 5.66 0.36 14.11
N GLY A 133 5.05 0.14 15.27
CA GLY A 133 5.61 -0.71 16.33
C GLY A 133 6.99 -0.22 16.78
N ASN A 134 7.99 -1.10 16.75
CA ASN A 134 9.38 -0.76 17.11
C ASN A 134 10.21 -0.19 15.95
N LEU A 135 9.64 -0.07 14.75
CA LEU A 135 10.37 0.40 13.56
C LEU A 135 10.44 1.93 13.49
N SER A 136 9.43 2.62 14.02
CA SER A 136 9.36 4.08 14.04
C SER A 136 8.33 4.56 15.07
N GLU A 137 8.37 5.84 15.38
CA GLU A 137 7.32 6.50 16.15
C GLU A 137 5.98 6.54 15.39
N THR A 138 4.88 6.58 16.14
CA THR A 138 3.54 6.74 15.55
C THR A 138 3.39 8.14 14.94
N ARG A 139 2.89 8.21 13.71
CA ARG A 139 2.63 9.46 12.99
C ARG A 139 1.17 9.57 12.61
N ARG A 140 0.62 10.78 12.54
CA ARG A 140 -0.73 10.93 11.99
C ARG A 140 -0.71 10.70 10.49
N ILE A 141 -1.80 10.18 9.93
CA ILE A 141 -1.97 10.04 8.48
C ILE A 141 -1.73 11.39 7.79
N GLY A 142 -2.28 12.47 8.33
CA GLY A 142 -2.12 13.83 7.80
C GLY A 142 -0.66 14.32 7.68
N ASP A 143 0.25 13.80 8.52
CA ASP A 143 1.66 14.22 8.51
C ASP A 143 2.45 13.62 7.33
N VAL A 144 1.86 12.67 6.59
CA VAL A 144 2.50 11.97 5.45
C VAL A 144 1.70 12.07 4.14
N MET A 145 0.62 12.85 4.09
CA MET A 145 -0.22 12.98 2.88
C MET A 145 0.43 13.79 1.75
N SER A 146 1.61 14.36 1.99
CA SER A 146 2.39 15.13 1.00
C SER A 146 3.84 14.71 1.07
N THR A 147 4.45 14.40 -0.07
CA THR A 147 5.89 14.05 -0.15
C THR A 147 6.80 15.22 0.21
N VAL A 148 6.28 16.45 0.26
CA VAL A 148 7.00 17.69 0.57
C VAL A 148 6.33 18.50 1.68
N GLY A 149 5.55 17.84 2.53
CA GLY A 149 4.83 18.46 3.64
C GLY A 149 4.85 17.60 4.89
N GLY A 150 4.64 18.23 6.04
CA GLY A 150 4.64 17.54 7.34
C GLY A 150 6.00 16.89 7.62
N HIS A 151 6.03 15.55 7.64
CA HIS A 151 7.22 14.77 7.97
C HIS A 151 8.15 14.50 6.77
N LEU A 152 7.65 14.65 5.53
CA LEU A 152 8.34 14.20 4.33
C LEU A 152 8.92 15.38 3.52
N CYS A 153 10.04 15.12 2.83
CA CYS A 153 10.69 16.09 1.94
C CYS A 153 11.44 15.37 0.79
N TYR A 154 10.69 14.82 -0.16
CA TYR A 154 11.21 14.16 -1.35
C TYR A 154 10.29 14.36 -2.57
N VAL A 155 10.85 14.12 -3.76
CA VAL A 155 10.13 14.07 -5.03
C VAL A 155 10.63 12.88 -5.85
N TYR A 156 9.84 12.48 -6.86
CA TYR A 156 10.23 11.47 -7.84
C TYR A 156 10.60 12.13 -9.17
N ASP A 157 11.72 11.70 -9.75
CA ASP A 157 12.16 12.08 -11.11
C ASP A 157 11.60 11.10 -12.17
#